data_AF-A0A2Y9DBA9-F1
#
_entry.id   AF-A0A2Y9DBA9-F1
#
_cell.length_a   1.000
_cell.length_b   1.000
_cell.length_c   1.000
_cell.angle_alpha   90.00
_cell.angle_beta   90.00
_cell.angle_gamma   90.00
#
_symmetry.space_group_name_H-M   'P 1'
#
loop_
_entity.id
_entity.type
_entity.pdbx_description
1 polymer ?
#
loop_
_entity_poly.entity_id
_entity_poly.type
_entity_poly.pdbx_seq_one_letter_code
_entity_poly.pdbx_strand_id
1 'polypeptide(L)'
;MTWSVTARGAHQPDNTAFTQQRLPAWQPLLSAGITLPLFFCAGLAFIGLGLGLYYTSNGIKELEYDYTGTSGTGNCSACAAAAEGRAPPPSCQCAWYFSLSEFFQGPVFLYYELSNFYQNYRRYVVSRDNAQLSGLLAITALTKEQVEY
;
A
#
# COMPACT_ATOMS: atom_id res chain seq x y z
N MET A 1 47.54 -57.98 -7.28
CA MET A 1 46.97 -56.88 -6.45
C MET A 1 47.73 -55.61 -6.80
N THR A 2 47.14 -54.75 -7.63
CA THR A 2 47.72 -53.47 -8.04
C THR A 2 47.02 -52.38 -7.25
N TRP A 3 47.73 -51.73 -6.33
CA TRP A 3 47.24 -50.55 -5.63
C TRP A 3 47.34 -49.36 -6.59
N SER A 4 46.22 -48.65 -6.78
CA SER A 4 46.19 -47.41 -7.55
C SER A 4 46.89 -46.31 -6.76
N VAL A 5 47.88 -45.66 -7.37
CA VAL A 5 48.53 -44.47 -6.83
C VAL A 5 47.47 -43.36 -6.72
N THR A 6 47.04 -43.02 -5.51
CA THR A 6 46.20 -41.84 -5.30
C THR A 6 46.98 -40.60 -5.75
N ALA A 7 46.44 -39.88 -6.73
CA ALA A 7 47.01 -38.62 -7.18
C ALA A 7 47.11 -37.66 -5.98
N ARG A 8 48.29 -37.03 -5.79
CA ARG A 8 48.49 -36.03 -4.73
C ARG A 8 47.44 -34.92 -4.88
N GLY A 9 46.55 -34.78 -3.88
CA GLY A 9 45.53 -33.73 -3.84
C GLY A 9 44.06 -34.18 -3.99
N ALA A 10 43.76 -35.48 -4.17
CA ALA A 10 42.39 -35.96 -4.39
C ALA A 10 41.37 -35.65 -3.26
N HIS A 11 41.85 -35.32 -2.05
CA HIS A 11 41.04 -34.88 -0.90
C HIS A 11 41.43 -33.49 -0.40
N GLN A 12 42.14 -32.72 -1.22
CA GLN A 12 42.56 -31.37 -0.84
C GLN A 12 41.39 -30.41 -1.08
N PRO A 13 41.00 -29.61 -0.09
CA PRO A 13 39.94 -28.62 -0.26
C PRO A 13 40.35 -27.56 -1.29
N ASP A 14 39.37 -27.14 -2.09
CA ASP A 14 39.57 -26.16 -3.15
C ASP A 14 40.15 -24.85 -2.62
N ASN A 15 41.19 -24.35 -3.29
CA ASN A 15 41.89 -23.11 -2.94
C ASN A 15 41.31 -21.90 -3.68
N THR A 16 39.99 -21.74 -3.66
CA THR A 16 39.32 -20.57 -4.24
C THR A 16 39.06 -19.51 -3.15
N ALA A 17 39.01 -18.24 -3.54
CA ALA A 17 38.73 -17.14 -2.61
C ALA A 17 37.37 -17.28 -1.90
N PHE A 18 36.40 -17.94 -2.53
CA PHE A 18 35.10 -18.25 -1.95
C PHE A 18 35.18 -19.38 -0.91
N THR A 19 35.76 -20.52 -1.28
CA THR A 19 35.88 -21.69 -0.39
C THR A 19 36.78 -21.42 0.82
N GLN A 20 37.74 -20.51 0.68
CA GLN A 20 38.60 -20.06 1.78
C GLN A 20 38.07 -18.84 2.55
N GLN A 21 36.91 -18.32 2.17
CA GLN A 21 36.29 -17.13 2.80
C GLN A 21 37.21 -15.90 2.80
N ARG A 22 37.99 -15.73 1.73
CA ARG A 22 38.92 -14.60 1.50
C ARG A 22 38.40 -13.65 0.41
N LEU A 23 37.08 -13.59 0.24
CA LEU A 23 36.49 -12.60 -0.65
C LEU A 23 36.79 -11.20 -0.11
N PRO A 24 37.10 -10.23 -0.99
CA PRO A 24 37.27 -8.85 -0.57
C PRO A 24 35.95 -8.36 0.03
N ALA A 25 35.98 -8.01 1.31
CA ALA A 25 34.84 -7.46 2.02
C ALA A 25 35.18 -6.04 2.46
N TRP A 26 34.23 -5.14 2.28
CA TRP A 26 34.29 -3.84 2.94
C TRP A 26 33.76 -4.00 4.36
N GLN A 27 34.59 -3.64 5.34
CA GLN A 27 34.24 -3.68 6.77
C GLN A 27 34.12 -2.26 7.30
N PRO A 28 32.94 -1.62 7.22
CA PRO A 28 32.77 -0.27 7.73
C PRO A 28 32.83 -0.26 9.25
N LEU A 29 33.78 0.47 9.81
CA LEU A 29 33.83 0.75 11.24
C LEU A 29 33.04 2.03 11.53
N LEU A 30 31.90 1.91 12.22
CA LEU A 30 31.08 3.06 12.60
C LEU A 30 31.76 3.84 13.74
N SER A 31 32.57 4.82 13.37
CA SER A 31 33.18 5.79 14.30
C SER A 31 32.43 7.11 14.25
N ALA A 32 32.48 7.89 15.35
CA ALA A 32 31.87 9.21 15.44
C ALA A 32 32.27 10.14 14.28
N GLY A 33 33.51 10.02 13.78
CA GLY A 33 34.01 10.82 12.65
C GLY A 33 33.34 10.54 11.30
N ILE A 34 32.73 9.36 11.11
CA ILE A 34 32.01 9.00 9.88
C ILE A 34 30.51 9.18 10.08
N THR A 35 30.00 8.80 11.26
CA THR A 35 28.57 8.82 11.57
C THR A 35 28.00 10.24 11.67
N LEU A 36 28.72 11.18 12.28
CA LEU A 36 28.27 12.58 12.42
C LEU A 36 28.06 13.28 11.08
N PRO A 37 29.03 13.32 10.14
CA PRO A 37 28.82 13.97 8.85
C PRO A 37 27.75 13.27 8.01
N LEU A 38 27.67 11.93 8.09
CA LEU A 38 26.62 11.16 7.40
C LEU A 38 25.22 11.62 7.83
N PHE A 39 24.97 11.69 9.14
CA PHE A 39 23.67 12.14 9.65
C PHE A 39 23.41 13.62 9.35
N PHE A 40 24.43 14.47 9.37
CA PHE A 40 24.28 15.88 9.02
C PHE A 40 23.84 16.07 7.56
N CYS A 41 24.49 15.37 6.63
CA CYS A 41 24.12 15.40 5.22
C CYS A 41 22.71 14.82 4.97
N ALA A 42 22.40 13.68 5.60
CA ALA A 42 21.06 13.09 5.51
C ALA A 42 19.98 14.03 6.09
N GLY A 43 20.27 14.71 7.20
CA GLY A 43 19.39 15.70 7.81
C GLY A 43 19.09 16.88 6.89
N LEU A 44 20.11 17.47 6.26
CA LEU A 44 19.92 18.55 5.30
C LEU A 44 19.10 18.10 4.08
N ALA A 45 19.34 16.89 3.59
CA ALA A 45 18.56 16.32 2.49
C ALA A 45 17.08 16.16 2.87
N PHE A 46 16.79 15.64 4.07
CA PHE A 46 15.42 15.47 4.57
C PHE A 46 14.74 16.79 4.90
N ILE A 47 15.46 17.82 5.34
CA ILE A 47 14.90 19.16 5.50
C ILE A 47 14.46 19.71 4.13
N GLY A 48 15.32 19.61 3.11
CA GLY A 48 14.97 20.05 1.76
C GLY A 48 13.75 19.31 1.19
N LEU A 49 13.74 17.98 1.31
CA LEU A 49 12.61 17.14 0.90
C LEU A 49 11.34 17.51 1.67
N GLY A 50 11.44 17.65 2.99
CA GLY A 50 10.33 17.96 3.88
C GLY A 50 9.70 19.31 3.56
N LEU A 51 10.50 20.34 3.29
CA LEU A 51 10.00 21.66 2.87
C LEU A 51 9.28 21.58 1.52
N GLY A 52 9.83 20.83 0.56
CA GLY A 52 9.19 20.61 -0.74
C GLY A 52 7.82 19.94 -0.59
N LEU A 53 7.77 18.82 0.14
CA LEU A 53 6.53 18.09 0.41
C LEU A 53 5.51 18.95 1.17
N TYR A 54 5.94 19.68 2.20
CA TYR A 54 5.09 20.57 2.99
C TYR A 54 4.47 21.68 2.13
N TYR A 55 5.28 22.32 1.28
CA TYR A 55 4.79 23.34 0.36
C TYR A 55 3.74 22.78 -0.61
N THR A 56 4.02 21.62 -1.22
CA THR A 56 3.06 20.98 -2.12
C THR A 56 1.79 20.53 -1.42
N SER A 57 1.88 20.07 -0.17
CA SER A 57 0.75 19.60 0.63
C SER A 57 -0.20 20.75 0.96
N ASN A 58 0.35 21.90 1.39
CA ASN A 58 -0.47 23.07 1.71
C ASN A 58 -1.11 23.74 0.48
N GLY A 59 -0.62 23.42 -0.73
CA GLY A 59 -1.23 23.85 -1.98
C GLY A 59 -2.52 23.11 -2.32
N ILE A 60 -2.76 21.93 -1.74
CA ILE A 60 -3.97 21.14 -1.97
C ILE A 60 -5.10 21.69 -1.10
N LYS A 61 -6.24 21.95 -1.74
CA LYS A 61 -7.47 22.38 -1.07
C LYS A 61 -8.42 21.19 -1.01
N GLU A 62 -8.92 20.91 0.18
CA GLU A 62 -9.87 19.84 0.46
C GLU A 62 -11.09 20.38 1.20
N LEU A 63 -12.24 19.78 0.93
CA LEU A 63 -13.49 20.10 1.59
C LEU A 63 -14.24 18.80 1.86
N GLU A 64 -14.46 18.52 3.14
CA GLU A 64 -15.09 17.30 3.61
C GLU A 64 -16.42 17.62 4.30
N TYR A 65 -17.45 16.84 3.97
CA TYR A 65 -18.77 16.93 4.61
C TYR A 65 -19.32 15.54 4.94
N ASP A 66 -19.65 15.33 6.21
CA ASP A 66 -20.35 14.13 6.65
C ASP A 66 -21.86 14.24 6.36
N TYR A 67 -22.35 13.36 5.49
CA TYR A 67 -23.75 13.27 5.07
C TYR A 67 -24.52 12.13 5.76
N THR A 68 -23.94 11.48 6.79
CA THR A 68 -24.57 10.37 7.54
C THR A 68 -25.81 10.83 8.31
N GLY A 69 -25.90 12.12 8.67
CA GLY A 69 -27.10 12.71 9.28
C GLY A 69 -27.11 12.65 10.80
N THR A 70 -26.11 13.25 11.45
CA THR A 70 -26.13 13.50 12.90
C THR A 70 -27.22 14.52 13.28
N SER A 71 -27.69 14.45 14.53
CA SER A 71 -28.82 15.25 15.03
C SER A 71 -28.56 16.76 14.90
N GLY A 72 -29.23 17.42 13.94
CA GLY A 72 -29.26 18.89 13.84
C GLY A 72 -29.10 19.48 12.43
N THR A 73 -28.71 18.69 11.43
CA THR A 73 -28.31 19.19 10.11
C THR A 73 -29.09 18.57 8.94
N GLY A 74 -30.42 18.55 9.03
CA GLY A 74 -31.31 18.42 7.87
C GLY A 74 -31.85 17.01 7.55
N ASN A 75 -32.42 16.89 6.35
CA ASN A 75 -33.26 15.75 5.93
C ASN A 75 -32.51 14.40 5.83
N CYS A 76 -31.17 14.40 5.75
CA CYS A 76 -30.35 13.17 5.70
C CYS A 76 -30.50 12.32 6.96
N SER A 77 -30.67 12.95 8.13
CA SER A 77 -30.88 12.25 9.41
C SER A 77 -32.16 11.41 9.42
N ALA A 78 -33.21 11.87 8.74
CA ALA A 78 -34.45 11.12 8.58
C ALA A 78 -34.23 9.87 7.69
N CYS A 79 -33.40 9.99 6.64
CA CYS A 79 -33.03 8.83 5.82
C CYS A 79 -32.22 7.80 6.61
N ALA A 80 -31.28 8.26 7.44
CA ALA A 80 -30.48 7.38 8.29
C ALA A 80 -31.36 6.62 9.29
N ALA A 81 -32.26 7.32 9.98
CA ALA A 81 -33.22 6.71 10.91
C ALA A 81 -34.17 5.74 10.20
N ALA A 82 -34.63 6.08 8.99
CA ALA A 82 -35.53 5.22 8.20
C ALA A 82 -34.85 3.94 7.68
N ALA A 83 -33.52 3.98 7.50
CA ALA A 83 -32.70 2.88 7.02
C ALA A 83 -32.13 2.00 8.15
N GLU A 84 -32.22 2.43 9.41
CA GLU A 84 -31.63 1.73 10.53
C GLU A 84 -32.16 0.28 10.66
N GLY A 85 -31.25 -0.69 10.57
CA GLY A 85 -31.57 -2.11 10.66
C GLY A 85 -32.29 -2.72 9.45
N ARG A 86 -32.42 -2.00 8.32
CA ARG A 86 -33.10 -2.50 7.11
C ARG A 86 -32.13 -2.69 5.95
N ALA A 87 -32.19 -3.86 5.32
CA ALA A 87 -31.51 -4.16 4.07
C ALA A 87 -32.48 -4.87 3.12
N PRO A 88 -32.89 -4.26 1.98
CA PRO A 88 -32.44 -2.98 1.44
C PRO A 88 -33.06 -1.75 2.16
N PRO A 89 -32.38 -0.59 2.15
CA PRO A 89 -32.94 0.65 2.68
C PRO A 89 -34.15 1.13 1.87
N PRO A 90 -35.12 1.83 2.48
CA PRO A 90 -36.23 2.43 1.75
C PRO A 90 -35.76 3.55 0.82
N SER A 91 -36.53 3.86 -0.22
CA SER A 91 -36.25 4.98 -1.12
C SER A 91 -36.27 6.30 -0.33
N CYS A 92 -35.12 6.93 -0.15
CA CYS A 92 -34.97 8.21 0.53
C CYS A 92 -34.02 9.10 -0.26
N GLN A 93 -34.38 10.37 -0.42
CA GLN A 93 -33.53 11.36 -1.09
C GLN A 93 -33.12 12.42 -0.08
N CYS A 94 -31.81 12.66 0.02
CA CYS A 94 -31.27 13.78 0.76
C CYS A 94 -30.46 14.66 -0.20
N ALA A 95 -30.59 15.97 -0.04
CA ALA A 95 -29.77 16.96 -0.72
C ALA A 95 -28.98 17.74 0.32
N TRP A 96 -27.70 17.98 0.02
CA TRP A 96 -26.81 18.79 0.84
C TRP A 96 -26.34 20.00 0.04
N TYR A 97 -26.44 21.19 0.64
CA TYR A 97 -25.98 22.43 0.03
C TYR A 97 -24.71 22.88 0.74
N PHE A 98 -23.65 23.11 -0.04
CA PHE A 98 -22.39 23.63 0.47
C PHE A 98 -21.91 24.79 -0.39
N SER A 99 -21.07 25.64 0.21
CA SER A 99 -20.38 26.73 -0.47
C SER A 99 -18.87 26.49 -0.42
N LEU A 100 -18.18 26.89 -1.49
CA LEU A 100 -16.73 26.85 -1.56
C LEU A 100 -16.20 28.21 -1.07
N SER A 101 -15.46 28.22 0.04
CA SER A 101 -14.84 29.43 0.59
C SER A 101 -13.66 29.92 -0.25
N GLU A 102 -12.98 29.00 -0.93
CA GLU A 102 -11.78 29.26 -1.74
C GLU A 102 -11.92 28.68 -3.15
N PHE A 103 -11.16 29.23 -4.08
CA PHE A 103 -11.10 28.73 -5.45
C PHE A 103 -10.14 27.53 -5.55
N PHE A 104 -10.65 26.40 -6.03
CA PHE A 104 -9.89 25.17 -6.23
C PHE A 104 -9.13 25.27 -7.55
N GLN A 105 -7.81 25.47 -7.47
CA GLN A 105 -6.95 25.56 -8.66
C GLN A 105 -6.63 24.15 -9.18
N GLY A 106 -6.96 23.88 -10.45
CA GLY A 106 -6.65 22.61 -11.12
C GLY A 106 -7.84 21.63 -11.21
N PRO A 107 -7.58 20.35 -11.50
CA PRO A 107 -8.63 19.34 -11.60
C PRO A 107 -9.22 19.00 -10.22
N VAL A 108 -10.55 18.99 -10.14
CA VAL A 108 -11.29 18.65 -8.91
C VAL A 108 -11.69 17.18 -8.93
N PHE A 109 -11.45 16.49 -7.81
CA PHE A 109 -11.83 15.10 -7.62
C PHE A 109 -12.89 15.00 -6.52
N LEU A 110 -13.89 14.15 -6.72
CA LEU A 110 -14.93 13.85 -5.74
C LEU A 110 -14.67 12.44 -5.17
N TYR A 111 -14.59 12.35 -3.85
CA TYR A 111 -14.44 11.09 -3.13
C TYR A 111 -15.62 10.90 -2.18
N TYR A 112 -16.00 9.64 -1.96
CA TYR A 112 -16.90 9.25 -0.89
C TYR A 112 -16.10 8.51 0.18
N GLU A 113 -16.35 8.85 1.43
CA GLU A 113 -15.72 8.21 2.58
C GLU A 113 -16.72 7.31 3.32
N LEU A 114 -16.24 6.16 3.77
CA LEU A 114 -16.97 5.20 4.60
C LEU A 114 -16.13 4.92 5.84
N SER A 115 -16.59 5.37 6.99
CA SER A 115 -15.97 5.04 8.29
C SER A 115 -16.54 3.72 8.82
N ASN A 116 -15.79 3.03 9.68
CA ASN A 116 -16.17 1.75 10.29
C ASN A 116 -16.52 0.61 9.31
N PHE A 117 -15.98 0.66 8.09
CA PHE A 117 -16.17 -0.39 7.06
C PHE A 117 -14.87 -1.17 6.81
N TYR A 118 -14.80 -2.41 7.32
CA TYR A 118 -13.58 -3.23 7.32
C TYR A 118 -13.35 -4.01 6.02
N GLN A 119 -12.99 -3.31 4.94
CA GLN A 119 -12.70 -3.94 3.64
C GLN A 119 -11.47 -4.87 3.66
N ASN A 120 -10.55 -4.66 4.61
CA ASN A 120 -9.34 -5.46 4.77
C ASN A 120 -9.56 -6.81 5.48
N TYR A 121 -10.80 -7.14 5.85
CA TYR A 121 -11.09 -8.42 6.49
C TYR A 121 -10.86 -9.59 5.52
N ARG A 122 -10.06 -10.59 5.91
CA ARG A 122 -9.65 -11.70 5.02
C ARG A 122 -10.82 -12.37 4.31
N ARG A 123 -11.91 -12.70 5.02
CA ARG A 123 -13.07 -13.36 4.38
C ARG A 123 -13.80 -12.44 3.40
N TYR A 124 -13.84 -11.14 3.67
CA TYR A 124 -14.42 -10.15 2.76
C TYR A 124 -13.59 -10.07 1.47
N VAL A 125 -12.26 -9.98 1.59
CA VAL A 125 -11.33 -9.90 0.45
C VAL A 125 -11.36 -11.17 -0.42
N VAL A 126 -11.54 -12.34 0.19
CA VAL A 126 -11.56 -13.64 -0.51
C VAL A 126 -12.93 -13.96 -1.11
N SER A 127 -14.00 -13.37 -0.60
CA SER A 127 -15.38 -13.62 -1.08
C SER A 127 -15.69 -12.87 -2.38
N ARG A 128 -14.88 -13.09 -3.43
CA ARG A 128 -15.06 -12.56 -4.79
C ARG A 128 -14.53 -13.55 -5.84
N ASP A 129 -15.13 -13.53 -7.01
CA ASP A 129 -14.68 -14.30 -8.18
C ASP A 129 -14.10 -13.36 -9.25
N ASN A 130 -12.78 -13.41 -9.44
CA ASN A 130 -12.10 -12.54 -10.40
C ASN A 130 -12.40 -12.93 -11.87
N ALA A 131 -12.70 -14.19 -12.14
CA ALA A 131 -13.06 -14.63 -13.48
C ALA A 131 -14.45 -14.08 -13.85
N GLN A 132 -15.40 -14.16 -12.92
CA GLN A 132 -16.72 -13.53 -13.09
C GLN A 132 -16.59 -12.01 -13.29
N LEU A 133 -15.80 -11.33 -12.45
CA LEU A 133 -15.62 -9.87 -12.53
C LEU A 133 -14.93 -9.41 -13.83
N SER A 134 -14.12 -10.25 -14.45
CA SER A 134 -13.52 -10.00 -15.78
C SER A 134 -14.44 -10.36 -16.94
N GLY A 135 -15.64 -10.89 -16.67
CA GLY A 135 -16.62 -11.29 -17.68
C GLY A 135 -16.35 -12.66 -18.31
N LEU A 136 -15.46 -13.47 -17.72
CA LEU A 136 -15.24 -14.83 -18.18
C LEU A 136 -16.40 -15.72 -17.76
N LEU A 137 -16.91 -16.51 -18.70
CA LEU A 137 -17.85 -17.57 -18.39
C LEU A 137 -17.14 -18.64 -17.56
N ALA A 138 -17.85 -19.26 -16.63
CA ALA A 138 -17.31 -20.28 -15.72
C ALA A 138 -16.56 -21.41 -16.46
N ILE A 139 -17.01 -21.75 -17.67
CA ILE A 139 -16.37 -22.77 -18.53
C ILE A 139 -14.95 -22.36 -18.93
N THR A 140 -14.72 -21.09 -19.25
CA THR A 140 -13.40 -20.55 -19.62
C THR A 140 -12.52 -20.33 -18.39
N ALA A 141 -13.12 -20.00 -17.25
CA ALA A 141 -12.41 -19.85 -15.97
C ALA A 141 -11.73 -21.16 -15.53
N LEU A 142 -12.46 -22.29 -15.63
CA LEU A 142 -11.93 -23.63 -15.32
C LEU A 142 -10.77 -24.01 -16.25
N THR A 143 -10.81 -23.62 -17.52
CA THR A 143 -9.69 -23.89 -18.45
C THR A 143 -8.43 -23.08 -18.12
N LYS A 144 -8.56 -21.92 -17.47
CA LYS A 144 -7.42 -21.04 -17.15
C LYS A 144 -6.74 -21.46 -15.84
N GLU A 145 -7.53 -21.86 -14.85
CA GLU A 145 -7.03 -22.35 -13.55
C GLU A 145 -6.31 -23.70 -13.68
N GLN A 146 -6.59 -24.48 -14.73
CA GLN A 146 -5.89 -25.73 -15.06
C GLN A 146 -4.61 -25.53 -15.90
N VAL A 147 -4.36 -24.33 -16.43
CA VAL A 147 -3.16 -24.01 -17.24
C VAL A 147 -2.10 -23.26 -16.41
N GLU A 148 -2.49 -22.69 -15.27
CA GLU A 148 -1.60 -21.98 -14.35
C GLU A 148 -1.05 -22.88 -13.22
N TYR A 149 -1.15 -24.22 -13.39
CA TYR A 149 -0.50 -25.23 -12.56
C TYR A 149 0.36 -26.18 -13.40
#